data_AF-A0A8J5G1T3-F1
#
_entry.id   AF-A0A8J5G1T3-F1
#
_cell.length_a   1.000
_cell.length_b   1.000
_cell.length_c   1.000
_cell.angle_alpha   90.00
_cell.angle_beta   90.00
_cell.angle_gamma   90.00
#
_symmetry.space_group_name_H-M   'P 1'
#
loop_
_entity.id
_entity.type
_entity.pdbx_description
1 polymer ?
#
loop_
_entity_poly.entity_id
_entity_poly.type
_entity_poly.pdbx_seq_one_letter_code
_entity_poly.pdbx_strand_id
1 'polypeptide(L)'
;MANKNTQPCWPGCRLPLLFCLGFAIVLALPYLFFLDYNDPKEKFFSMIENRRLPLKDHEEEPSLSMESTFRVQSGPADEDLKQCDLSKAMLKVFMYDMPPEFHFGLLDWKGDGKSVWPDIQTEIPDHPGGLNLQHSIEYWLTLDLLSSRFSDRSGPCTAVRVDDSREADVVFVPFFSSLSYNRHSNVKPPEKISRNKALQKKLVEYLTAQQEWKRSGGLDHIVMAHHPNSMLGARTKLWRCTFILADFGRYVPHVANVEKDIIAPYKHMIRTFVNDSSGFDDRPTLLYFQGAIYRKDTAAVLSSPLRNGSSPSQFPLECSVECSKTRYHKPCMFFGQTCRRKCLCVPSGFYGNKQLYSCYNNWKIKRGGPKCP
;
A
#
# COMPACT_ATOMS: atom_id res chain seq x y z
N MET A 1 -52.64 -56.20 -49.75
CA MET A 1 -51.44 -55.67 -50.43
C MET A 1 -51.30 -54.21 -50.06
N ALA A 2 -50.12 -53.83 -49.57
CA ALA A 2 -49.82 -52.60 -48.86
C ALA A 2 -49.83 -51.35 -49.76
N ASN A 3 -50.16 -50.18 -49.20
CA ASN A 3 -49.18 -49.12 -48.86
C ASN A 3 -49.88 -47.74 -48.71
N LYS A 4 -49.63 -47.08 -47.56
CA LYS A 4 -49.26 -45.64 -47.37
C LYS A 4 -49.75 -45.06 -46.03
N ASN A 5 -48.97 -45.30 -44.97
CA ASN A 5 -48.28 -44.32 -44.08
C ASN A 5 -48.68 -42.82 -44.21
N THR A 6 -48.81 -41.98 -43.17
CA THR A 6 -48.78 -42.07 -41.69
C THR A 6 -49.35 -40.74 -41.15
N GLN A 7 -50.04 -40.75 -40.00
CA GLN A 7 -50.56 -39.58 -39.25
C GLN A 7 -49.48 -38.88 -38.40
N PRO A 8 -49.69 -37.62 -37.95
CA PRO A 8 -48.91 -37.01 -36.88
C PRO A 8 -49.54 -37.27 -35.49
N CYS A 9 -48.73 -37.72 -34.53
CA CYS A 9 -49.08 -37.84 -33.11
C CYS A 9 -48.70 -36.57 -32.33
N TRP A 10 -49.64 -36.04 -31.56
CA TRP A 10 -49.43 -35.40 -30.24
C TRP A 10 -49.93 -36.43 -29.18
N PRO A 11 -49.58 -36.41 -27.87
CA PRO A 11 -49.47 -35.21 -27.01
C PRO A 11 -48.49 -35.29 -25.80
N GLY A 12 -48.38 -34.20 -25.02
CA GLY A 12 -47.79 -34.15 -23.66
C GLY A 12 -46.78 -32.99 -23.53
N CYS A 13 -46.59 -32.30 -22.41
CA CYS A 13 -47.04 -32.49 -21.03
C CYS A 13 -46.95 -31.12 -20.30
N ARG A 14 -47.74 -30.97 -19.24
CA ARG A 14 -47.82 -29.76 -18.41
C ARG A 14 -46.51 -29.51 -17.65
N LEU A 15 -46.05 -28.26 -17.64
CA LEU A 15 -44.89 -27.78 -16.86
C LEU A 15 -45.31 -27.51 -15.40
N PRO A 16 -44.55 -27.95 -14.37
CA PRO A 16 -44.99 -27.82 -12.97
C PRO A 16 -44.57 -26.48 -12.35
N LEU A 17 -45.51 -25.85 -11.64
CA LEU A 17 -45.44 -24.58 -10.90
C LEU A 17 -44.30 -24.49 -9.85
N LEU A 18 -43.63 -25.60 -9.55
CA LEU A 18 -42.58 -25.71 -8.52
C LEU A 18 -41.23 -25.08 -8.95
N PHE A 19 -40.98 -24.90 -10.24
CA PHE A 19 -39.72 -24.32 -10.71
C PHE A 19 -39.64 -22.79 -10.52
N CYS A 20 -40.80 -22.11 -10.51
CA CYS A 20 -40.85 -20.64 -10.37
C CYS A 20 -40.67 -20.17 -8.92
N LEU A 21 -41.10 -20.96 -7.93
CA LEU A 21 -40.95 -20.62 -6.51
C LEU A 21 -39.49 -20.74 -6.02
N GLY A 22 -38.71 -21.67 -6.59
CA GLY A 22 -37.27 -21.79 -6.27
C GLY A 22 -36.44 -20.61 -6.75
N PHE A 23 -36.80 -20.00 -7.89
CA PHE A 23 -36.05 -18.87 -8.46
C PHE A 23 -36.26 -17.56 -7.70
N ALA A 24 -37.46 -17.34 -7.14
CA ALA A 24 -37.75 -16.14 -6.35
C ALA A 24 -36.95 -16.08 -5.03
N ILE A 25 -36.70 -17.23 -4.40
CA ILE A 25 -35.94 -17.31 -3.15
C ILE A 25 -34.44 -17.07 -3.38
N VAL A 26 -33.90 -17.56 -4.50
CA VAL A 26 -32.48 -17.36 -4.87
C VAL A 26 -32.17 -15.91 -5.26
N LEU A 27 -33.16 -15.17 -5.76
CA LEU A 27 -33.01 -13.75 -6.12
C LEU A 27 -33.28 -12.79 -4.95
N ALA A 28 -34.05 -13.20 -3.93
CA ALA A 28 -34.38 -12.36 -2.78
C ALA A 28 -33.40 -12.50 -1.59
N LEU A 29 -32.77 -13.66 -1.42
CA LEU A 29 -31.78 -13.90 -0.36
C LEU A 29 -30.57 -12.93 -0.41
N PRO A 30 -30.03 -12.55 -1.57
CA PRO A 30 -28.96 -11.54 -1.62
C PRO A 30 -29.44 -10.17 -1.10
N TYR A 31 -30.68 -9.77 -1.39
CA TYR A 31 -31.20 -8.46 -0.99
C TYR A 31 -31.44 -8.34 0.52
N LEU A 32 -31.75 -9.45 1.21
CA LEU A 32 -31.88 -9.46 2.68
C LEU A 32 -30.52 -9.38 3.38
N PHE A 33 -29.44 -9.88 2.77
CA PHE A 33 -28.07 -9.69 3.27
C PHE A 33 -27.48 -8.30 3.00
N PHE A 34 -28.05 -7.54 2.05
CA PHE A 34 -27.65 -6.16 1.77
C PHE A 34 -28.29 -5.12 2.69
N LEU A 35 -29.36 -5.45 3.41
CA LEU A 35 -30.10 -4.50 4.26
C LEU A 35 -29.55 -4.33 5.69
N ASP A 36 -28.57 -5.14 6.11
CA ASP A 36 -27.95 -5.04 7.45
C ASP A 36 -26.45 -4.66 7.38
N TYR A 37 -26.01 -4.10 6.25
CA TYR A 37 -24.64 -3.62 6.05
C TYR A 37 -24.45 -2.23 6.68
N ASN A 38 -24.18 -2.20 7.97
CA ASN A 38 -23.54 -1.05 8.60
C ASN A 38 -22.03 -1.10 8.31
N ASP A 39 -21.57 -0.32 7.33
CA ASP A 39 -20.17 -0.23 6.90
C ASP A 39 -19.33 0.50 7.97
N PRO A 40 -18.28 -0.14 8.55
CA PRO A 40 -17.33 0.55 9.41
C PRO A 40 -16.59 1.71 8.70
N LYS A 41 -16.54 1.71 7.36
CA LYS A 41 -15.91 2.77 6.56
C LYS A 41 -16.63 4.11 6.65
N GLU A 42 -17.96 4.12 6.76
CA GLU A 42 -18.72 5.37 6.94
C GLU A 42 -18.26 6.10 8.20
N LYS A 43 -17.92 5.37 9.26
CA LYS A 43 -17.42 5.96 10.51
C LYS A 43 -16.00 6.51 10.37
N PHE A 44 -15.11 5.83 9.64
CA PHE A 44 -13.74 6.30 9.39
C PHE A 44 -13.68 7.49 8.43
N PHE A 45 -14.41 7.45 7.32
CA PHE A 45 -14.46 8.54 6.35
C PHE A 45 -15.28 9.74 6.84
N SER A 46 -16.41 9.54 7.54
CA SER A 46 -17.16 10.66 8.14
C SER A 46 -16.36 11.42 9.22
N MET A 47 -15.47 10.73 9.95
CA MET A 47 -14.55 11.39 10.87
C MET A 47 -13.54 12.30 10.16
N ILE A 48 -13.16 11.97 8.92
CA ILE A 48 -12.26 12.79 8.08
C ILE A 48 -13.04 13.91 7.37
N GLU A 49 -14.25 13.63 6.88
CA GLU A 49 -15.11 14.58 6.13
C GLU A 49 -15.64 15.72 7.02
N ASN A 50 -16.05 15.42 8.26
CA ASN A 50 -16.61 16.40 9.22
C ASN A 50 -15.59 17.44 9.72
N ARG A 51 -14.31 17.34 9.32
CA ARG A 51 -13.27 18.33 9.62
C ARG A 51 -13.03 19.33 8.49
N ARG A 52 -13.76 19.27 7.36
CA ARG A 52 -13.69 20.32 6.33
C ARG A 52 -14.52 21.54 6.74
N LEU A 53 -13.85 22.58 7.24
CA LEU A 53 -14.41 23.93 7.24
C LEU A 53 -14.62 24.41 5.79
N PRO A 54 -15.66 25.24 5.51
CA PRO A 54 -15.99 25.63 4.15
C PRO A 54 -14.88 26.50 3.55
N LEU A 55 -14.32 26.04 2.44
CA LEU A 55 -13.35 26.78 1.64
C LEU A 55 -14.06 28.01 1.07
N LYS A 56 -13.68 29.21 1.55
CA LYS A 56 -14.09 30.47 0.94
C LYS A 56 -13.10 30.76 -0.18
N ASP A 57 -13.60 30.79 -1.41
CA ASP A 57 -12.84 31.20 -2.57
C ASP A 57 -12.43 32.67 -2.42
N HIS A 58 -11.14 32.94 -2.43
CA HIS A 58 -10.60 34.25 -2.76
C HIS A 58 -9.32 34.07 -3.59
N GLU A 59 -9.46 34.34 -4.88
CA GLU A 59 -8.37 34.68 -5.78
C GLU A 59 -7.74 35.99 -5.29
N GLU A 60 -6.41 36.02 -5.12
CA GLU A 60 -5.52 37.16 -5.39
C GLU A 60 -4.08 36.80 -4.96
N GLU A 61 -3.13 36.78 -5.92
CA GLU A 61 -1.72 37.00 -5.59
C GLU A 61 -1.50 38.48 -5.28
N PRO A 62 -0.60 38.80 -4.34
CA PRO A 62 0.57 39.53 -4.80
C PRO A 62 1.90 39.14 -4.12
N SER A 63 2.94 39.30 -4.92
CA SER A 63 4.35 39.43 -4.55
C SER A 63 4.62 40.55 -3.54
N LEU A 64 5.71 40.35 -2.78
CA LEU A 64 6.77 41.31 -2.41
C LEU A 64 7.09 41.30 -0.90
N SER A 65 8.40 41.30 -0.64
CA SER A 65 9.10 41.47 0.61
C SER A 65 8.50 42.48 1.59
N MET A 66 8.39 42.11 2.86
CA MET A 66 8.74 43.01 3.96
C MET A 66 8.94 42.24 5.26
N GLU A 67 10.09 42.46 5.89
CA GLU A 67 10.27 42.22 7.32
C GLU A 67 9.13 42.86 8.09
N SER A 68 8.45 42.07 8.91
CA SER A 68 7.45 42.58 9.84
C SER A 68 7.67 41.92 11.18
N THR A 69 8.25 42.71 12.08
CA THR A 69 8.37 42.46 13.50
C THR A 69 6.96 42.29 14.09
N PHE A 70 6.49 41.06 14.26
CA PHE A 70 5.24 40.80 14.96
C PHE A 70 5.49 40.33 16.39
N ARG A 71 4.94 41.12 17.31
CA ARG A 71 5.04 40.98 18.76
C ARG A 71 4.52 39.62 19.21
N VAL A 72 5.29 39.00 20.10
CA VAL A 72 4.88 37.85 20.92
C VAL A 72 3.59 38.21 21.65
N GLN A 73 2.46 37.68 21.16
CA GLN A 73 1.34 37.40 22.04
C GLN A 73 1.63 36.03 22.64
N SER A 74 1.85 36.02 23.95
CA SER A 74 1.93 34.82 24.76
C SER A 74 0.70 33.96 24.48
N GLY A 75 0.90 32.85 23.76
CA GLY A 75 -0.07 31.78 23.69
C GLY A 75 -0.32 31.19 25.08
N PRO A 76 -1.44 30.48 25.29
CA PRO A 76 -1.70 29.82 26.56
C PRO A 76 -0.54 28.89 26.89
N ALA A 77 -0.06 28.98 28.13
CA ALA A 77 0.93 28.08 28.70
C ALA A 77 0.51 26.62 28.51
N ASP A 78 1.51 25.74 28.33
CA ASP A 78 1.44 24.27 28.44
C ASP A 78 0.01 23.73 28.57
N GLU A 79 -0.63 23.37 27.45
CA GLU A 79 -1.69 22.37 27.58
C GLU A 79 -1.01 21.11 28.09
N ASP A 80 -1.25 20.82 29.38
CA ASP A 80 -0.99 19.53 30.03
C ASP A 80 -1.05 18.41 29.00
N LEU A 81 0.03 17.63 28.86
CA LEU A 81 0.00 16.37 28.13
C LEU A 81 -1.10 15.51 28.75
N LYS A 82 -2.33 15.64 28.25
CA LYS A 82 -3.53 15.00 28.81
C LYS A 82 -3.24 13.52 28.88
N GLN A 83 -3.24 13.01 30.11
CA GLN A 83 -3.02 11.61 30.38
C GLN A 83 -4.00 10.77 29.55
N CYS A 84 -3.49 9.69 28.98
CA CYS A 84 -4.23 8.97 27.96
C CYS A 84 -5.52 8.34 28.52
N ASP A 85 -6.68 8.91 28.15
CA ASP A 85 -8.00 8.34 28.41
C ASP A 85 -8.38 7.30 27.35
N LEU A 86 -8.18 6.02 27.68
CA LEU A 86 -8.48 4.87 26.82
C LEU A 86 -9.93 4.85 26.31
N SER A 87 -10.88 5.43 27.06
CA SER A 87 -12.29 5.47 26.68
C SER A 87 -12.58 6.43 25.51
N LYS A 88 -11.69 7.40 25.29
CA LYS A 88 -11.78 8.42 24.23
C LYS A 88 -10.86 8.15 23.05
N ALA A 89 -10.26 6.96 22.99
CA ALA A 89 -9.39 6.60 21.91
C ALA A 89 -10.12 6.67 20.55
N MET A 90 -9.48 7.29 19.56
CA MET A 90 -10.07 7.44 18.23
C MET A 90 -10.13 6.13 17.45
N LEU A 91 -9.15 5.24 17.69
CA LEU A 91 -9.05 3.96 17.01
C LEU A 91 -8.74 2.86 18.03
N LYS A 92 -9.62 1.87 18.15
CA LYS A 92 -9.39 0.66 18.94
C LYS A 92 -8.83 -0.43 18.07
N VAL A 93 -7.67 -0.96 18.46
CA VAL A 93 -6.89 -1.91 17.67
C VAL A 93 -6.76 -3.22 18.42
N PHE A 94 -7.32 -4.29 17.89
CA PHE A 94 -6.98 -5.63 18.36
C PHE A 94 -5.68 -6.07 17.69
N MET A 95 -4.72 -6.55 18.47
CA MET A 95 -3.45 -7.03 17.93
C MET A 95 -3.26 -8.50 18.29
N TYR A 96 -3.06 -9.33 17.26
CA TYR A 96 -2.87 -10.78 17.44
C TYR A 96 -1.64 -11.10 18.28
N ASP A 97 -1.81 -11.99 19.26
CA ASP A 97 -0.72 -12.62 20.00
C ASP A 97 -0.05 -13.73 19.17
N MET A 98 0.60 -13.31 18.09
CA MET A 98 1.31 -14.20 17.17
C MET A 98 2.59 -14.78 17.83
N PRO A 99 3.00 -16.00 17.45
CA PRO A 99 4.27 -16.57 17.89
C PRO A 99 5.48 -15.64 17.63
N PRO A 100 6.49 -15.61 18.51
CA PRO A 100 7.67 -14.74 18.36
C PRO A 100 8.42 -14.87 17.02
N GLU A 101 8.30 -16.01 16.33
CA GLU A 101 8.90 -16.19 14.99
C GLU A 101 8.38 -15.22 13.92
N PHE A 102 7.26 -14.51 14.18
CA PHE A 102 6.71 -13.49 13.29
C PHE A 102 7.21 -12.07 13.59
N HIS A 103 7.73 -11.79 14.79
CA HIS A 103 8.07 -10.41 15.20
C HIS A 103 9.42 -10.32 15.94
N PHE A 104 9.46 -10.05 17.24
CA PHE A 104 10.66 -9.86 18.04
C PHE A 104 11.59 -11.08 18.07
N GLY A 105 11.09 -12.30 17.84
CA GLY A 105 11.96 -13.47 17.64
C GLY A 105 12.82 -13.39 16.36
N LEU A 106 12.48 -12.50 15.40
CA LEU A 106 13.34 -12.16 14.27
C LEU A 106 14.47 -11.18 14.65
N LEU A 107 14.39 -10.57 15.83
CA LEU A 107 15.39 -9.71 16.47
C LEU A 107 16.21 -10.47 17.52
N ASP A 108 16.16 -11.80 17.50
CA ASP A 108 16.87 -12.67 18.45
C ASP A 108 16.40 -12.53 19.90
N TRP A 109 15.26 -11.86 20.14
CA TRP A 109 14.59 -11.85 21.43
C TRP A 109 14.11 -13.25 21.80
N LYS A 110 14.43 -13.67 23.02
CA LYS A 110 14.02 -14.95 23.59
C LYS A 110 13.02 -14.67 24.71
N GLY A 111 11.75 -14.95 24.45
CA GLY A 111 10.72 -14.89 25.48
C GLY A 111 10.96 -15.92 26.59
N ASP A 112 10.38 -15.65 27.76
CA ASP A 112 10.41 -16.53 28.94
C ASP A 112 9.34 -17.64 28.88
N GLY A 113 8.57 -17.70 27.80
CA GLY A 113 7.45 -18.63 27.59
C GLY A 113 6.13 -18.19 28.24
N LYS A 114 6.11 -17.10 29.01
CA LYS A 114 4.90 -16.57 29.64
C LYS A 114 4.19 -15.55 28.75
N SER A 115 4.97 -14.80 27.97
CA SER A 115 4.48 -13.76 27.06
C SER A 115 5.01 -13.98 25.65
N VAL A 116 4.19 -13.62 24.66
CA VAL A 116 4.65 -13.49 23.27
C VAL A 116 5.30 -12.14 23.00
N TRP A 117 5.23 -11.17 23.92
CA TRP A 117 5.79 -9.83 23.80
C TRP A 117 6.96 -9.59 24.76
N PRO A 118 7.98 -8.79 24.36
CA PRO A 118 8.96 -8.29 25.31
C PRO A 118 8.30 -7.39 26.35
N ASP A 119 8.89 -7.34 27.54
CA ASP A 119 8.51 -6.35 28.54
C ASP A 119 9.14 -5.01 28.18
N ILE A 120 8.36 -4.19 27.47
CA ILE A 120 8.80 -2.90 26.95
C ILE A 120 9.01 -1.84 28.04
N GLN A 121 8.63 -2.09 29.30
CA GLN A 121 8.96 -1.20 30.42
C GLN A 121 10.37 -1.42 30.94
N THR A 122 10.89 -2.64 30.82
CA THR A 122 12.22 -3.01 31.31
C THR A 122 13.26 -3.00 30.20
N GLU A 123 13.00 -3.70 29.09
CA GLU A 123 13.96 -3.82 28.00
C GLU A 123 13.23 -3.95 26.65
N ILE A 124 13.56 -3.03 25.74
CA ILE A 124 13.05 -3.05 24.37
C ILE A 124 14.13 -3.67 23.48
N PRO A 125 13.87 -4.79 22.76
CA PRO A 125 14.83 -5.35 21.83
C PRO A 125 15.21 -4.36 20.74
N ASP A 126 16.51 -4.15 20.52
CA ASP A 126 17.01 -3.18 19.55
C ASP A 126 16.59 -3.51 18.11
N HIS A 127 16.05 -2.53 17.41
CA HIS A 127 15.84 -2.65 15.97
C HIS A 127 17.18 -2.51 15.23
N PRO A 128 17.49 -3.40 14.26
CA PRO A 128 18.74 -3.33 13.53
C PRO A 128 18.85 -2.03 12.74
N GLY A 129 20.05 -1.45 12.79
CA GLY A 129 20.40 -0.24 12.05
C GLY A 129 20.56 -0.44 10.53
N GLY A 130 21.18 0.55 9.89
CA GLY A 130 21.57 0.48 8.48
C GLY A 130 20.37 0.40 7.53
N LEU A 131 20.43 -0.50 6.54
CA LEU A 131 19.38 -0.67 5.53
C LEU A 131 18.03 -1.10 6.12
N ASN A 132 18.02 -1.71 7.31
CA ASN A 132 16.78 -2.15 7.95
C ASN A 132 15.95 -0.97 8.48
N LEU A 133 16.58 0.14 8.83
CA LEU A 133 15.88 1.33 9.35
C LEU A 133 14.86 1.89 8.35
N GLN A 134 15.11 1.70 7.05
CA GLN A 134 14.23 2.19 5.99
C GLN A 134 12.84 1.55 6.05
N HIS A 135 12.72 0.35 6.61
CA HIS A 135 11.47 -0.40 6.69
C HIS A 135 11.09 -0.80 8.13
N SER A 136 11.48 0.03 9.10
CA SER A 136 11.26 -0.23 10.54
C SER A 136 9.84 0.07 11.04
N ILE A 137 8.90 0.41 10.16
CA ILE A 137 7.54 0.84 10.52
C ILE A 137 6.82 -0.24 11.34
N GLU A 138 6.99 -1.51 10.98
CA GLU A 138 6.39 -2.66 11.67
C GLU A 138 6.81 -2.76 13.14
N TYR A 139 8.06 -2.44 13.43
CA TYR A 139 8.60 -2.43 14.79
C TYR A 139 8.02 -1.27 15.62
N TRP A 140 8.05 -0.05 15.07
CA TRP A 140 7.57 1.14 15.79
C TRP A 140 6.07 1.10 16.05
N LEU A 141 5.26 0.65 15.08
CA LEU A 141 3.82 0.49 15.27
C LEU A 141 3.48 -0.58 16.32
N THR A 142 4.21 -1.70 16.33
CA THR A 142 4.02 -2.71 17.37
C THR A 142 4.38 -2.18 18.76
N LEU A 143 5.49 -1.46 18.91
CA LEU A 143 5.84 -0.85 20.21
C LEU A 143 4.83 0.21 20.64
N ASP A 144 4.35 1.04 19.71
CA ASP A 144 3.34 2.06 20.00
C ASP A 144 2.05 1.42 20.53
N LEU A 145 1.56 0.36 19.87
CA LEU A 145 0.39 -0.39 20.32
C LEU A 145 0.63 -1.12 21.64
N LEU A 146 1.81 -1.71 21.85
CA LEU A 146 2.14 -2.35 23.13
C LEU A 146 2.15 -1.33 24.28
N SER A 147 2.75 -0.16 24.06
CA SER A 147 2.84 0.91 25.07
C SER A 147 1.50 1.57 25.37
N SER A 148 0.53 1.49 24.44
CA SER A 148 -0.80 2.10 24.61
C SER A 148 -1.60 1.55 25.79
N ARG A 149 -1.20 0.41 26.35
CA ARG A 149 -1.84 -0.20 27.52
C ARG A 149 -1.43 0.43 28.85
N PHE A 150 -0.35 1.21 28.87
CA PHE A 150 0.15 1.79 30.11
C PHE A 150 -0.54 3.11 30.42
N SER A 151 -1.04 3.23 31.64
CA SER A 151 -1.78 4.41 32.11
C SER A 151 -0.90 5.64 32.28
N ASP A 152 0.41 5.47 32.47
CA ASP A 152 1.42 6.53 32.61
C ASP A 152 1.98 7.03 31.27
N ARG A 153 1.46 6.52 30.14
CA ARG A 153 1.88 6.96 28.81
C ARG A 153 1.59 8.46 28.62
N SER A 154 2.65 9.22 28.43
CA SER A 154 2.60 10.62 27.99
C SER A 154 2.41 10.70 26.47
N GLY A 155 1.26 11.19 26.01
CA GLY A 155 0.95 11.44 24.59
C GLY A 155 -0.52 11.20 24.21
N PRO A 156 -0.94 11.59 22.99
CA PRO A 156 -2.32 11.46 22.55
C PRO A 156 -2.76 10.00 22.37
N CYS A 157 -3.98 9.65 22.81
CA CYS A 157 -4.59 8.32 22.61
C CYS A 157 -5.18 8.14 21.21
N THR A 158 -4.41 8.35 20.15
CA THR A 158 -4.95 8.23 18.79
C THR A 158 -5.34 6.79 18.47
N ALA A 159 -4.47 5.83 18.78
CA ALA A 159 -4.73 4.41 18.63
C ALA A 159 -4.41 3.68 19.94
N VAL A 160 -5.33 2.84 20.41
CA VAL A 160 -5.15 2.05 21.63
C VAL A 160 -5.35 0.58 21.36
N ARG A 161 -4.50 -0.25 21.95
CA ARG A 161 -4.63 -1.70 21.90
C ARG A 161 -5.75 -2.15 22.83
N VAL A 162 -6.66 -2.96 22.32
CA VAL A 162 -7.70 -3.64 23.10
C VAL A 162 -7.43 -5.15 23.15
N ASP A 163 -7.88 -5.78 24.23
CA ASP A 163 -7.70 -7.22 24.44
C ASP A 163 -8.81 -8.07 23.78
N ASP A 164 -10.02 -7.52 23.63
CA ASP A 164 -11.14 -8.21 22.97
C ASP A 164 -11.30 -7.70 21.52
N SER A 165 -11.26 -8.62 20.56
CA SER A 165 -11.41 -8.32 19.13
C SER A 165 -12.82 -7.88 18.72
N ARG A 166 -13.80 -7.98 19.63
CA ARG A 166 -15.16 -7.44 19.45
C ARG A 166 -15.26 -5.95 19.75
N GLU A 167 -14.32 -5.41 20.53
CA GLU A 167 -14.26 -3.99 20.87
C GLU A 167 -13.40 -3.19 19.89
N ALA A 168 -12.70 -3.87 18.99
CA ALA A 168 -11.78 -3.26 18.05
C ALA A 168 -12.47 -2.79 16.77
N ASP A 169 -12.02 -1.63 16.27
CA ASP A 169 -12.37 -1.12 14.95
C ASP A 169 -11.57 -1.83 13.85
N VAL A 170 -10.32 -2.23 14.15
CA VAL A 170 -9.40 -2.90 13.22
C VAL A 170 -8.55 -3.96 13.92
N VAL A 171 -8.08 -4.94 13.15
CA VAL A 171 -7.15 -5.98 13.60
C VAL A 171 -5.77 -5.73 13.02
N PHE A 172 -4.79 -5.44 13.88
CA PHE A 172 -3.40 -5.31 13.46
C PHE A 172 -2.70 -6.67 13.45
N VAL A 173 -1.98 -6.96 12.36
CA VAL A 173 -1.19 -8.18 12.18
C VAL A 173 0.30 -7.88 12.41
N PRO A 174 0.86 -8.25 13.58
CA PRO A 174 2.23 -7.92 13.96
C PRO A 174 3.23 -8.90 13.34
N PHE A 175 3.30 -8.94 12.01
CA PHE A 175 4.34 -9.65 11.27
C PHE A 175 5.41 -8.69 10.79
N PHE A 176 6.65 -8.86 11.25
CA PHE A 176 7.81 -8.08 10.83
C PHE A 176 8.29 -8.56 9.45
N SER A 177 7.46 -8.32 8.44
CA SER A 177 7.61 -8.86 7.10
C SER A 177 8.81 -8.29 6.35
N SER A 178 9.15 -7.03 6.62
CA SER A 178 10.32 -6.35 6.06
C SER A 178 11.60 -6.93 6.63
N LEU A 179 11.65 -7.12 7.95
CA LEU A 179 12.77 -7.74 8.63
C LEU A 179 12.95 -9.21 8.22
N SER A 180 11.84 -9.96 8.14
CA SER A 180 11.83 -11.34 7.66
C SER A 180 12.41 -11.45 6.25
N TYR A 181 12.03 -10.55 5.33
CA TYR A 181 12.63 -10.49 4.01
C TYR A 181 14.13 -10.19 4.06
N ASN A 182 14.54 -9.16 4.81
CA ASN A 182 15.94 -8.75 4.86
C ASN A 182 16.86 -9.82 5.44
N ARG A 183 16.44 -10.51 6.51
CA ARG A 183 17.25 -11.53 7.20
C ARG A 183 17.15 -12.92 6.57
N HIS A 184 16.01 -13.25 5.96
CA HIS A 184 15.65 -14.64 5.67
C HIS A 184 15.11 -14.88 4.25
N SER A 185 15.35 -13.98 3.30
CA SER A 185 14.96 -14.16 1.89
C SER A 185 15.78 -15.24 1.17
N ASN A 186 17.05 -15.40 1.53
CA ASN A 186 17.94 -16.40 0.91
C ASN A 186 17.59 -17.83 1.35
N VAL A 187 17.66 -18.76 0.40
CA VAL A 187 17.56 -20.20 0.66
C VAL A 187 18.93 -20.68 1.13
N LYS A 188 18.96 -21.36 2.28
CA LYS A 188 20.17 -22.04 2.77
C LYS A 188 20.04 -23.53 2.42
N PRO A 189 21.08 -24.20 1.89
CA PRO A 189 21.07 -25.65 1.76
C PRO A 189 21.09 -26.32 3.15
N PRO A 190 20.40 -27.47 3.35
CA PRO A 190 19.69 -28.29 2.37
C PRO A 190 18.23 -27.86 2.10
N GLU A 191 17.75 -26.80 2.74
CA GLU A 191 16.37 -26.35 2.58
C GLU A 191 16.05 -25.92 1.14
N LYS A 192 14.82 -26.20 0.69
CA LYS A 192 14.35 -25.84 -0.67
C LYS A 192 13.62 -24.50 -0.70
N ILE A 193 13.22 -23.99 0.45
CA ILE A 193 12.49 -22.72 0.59
C ILE A 193 13.16 -21.87 1.67
N SER A 194 13.17 -20.56 1.47
CA SER A 194 13.72 -19.64 2.47
C SER A 194 12.78 -19.51 3.66
N ARG A 195 13.34 -19.22 4.84
CA ARG A 195 12.54 -19.03 6.07
C ARG A 195 11.50 -17.91 5.91
N ASN A 196 11.82 -16.84 5.17
CA ASN A 196 10.83 -15.80 4.81
C ASN A 196 9.63 -16.38 4.03
N LYS A 197 9.87 -17.24 3.03
CA LYS A 197 8.79 -17.87 2.25
C LYS A 197 7.96 -18.84 3.10
N ALA A 198 8.60 -19.56 4.01
CA ALA A 198 7.92 -20.43 4.96
C ALA A 198 7.03 -19.64 5.93
N LEU A 199 7.55 -18.54 6.52
CA LEU A 199 6.80 -17.67 7.41
C LEU A 199 5.60 -17.03 6.71
N GLN A 200 5.74 -16.60 5.45
CA GLN A 200 4.60 -16.08 4.67
C GLN A 200 3.49 -17.13 4.46
N LYS A 201 3.85 -18.40 4.28
CA LYS A 201 2.85 -19.49 4.18
C LYS A 201 2.16 -19.69 5.54
N LYS A 202 2.93 -19.81 6.62
CA LYS A 202 2.42 -19.96 7.98
C LYS A 202 1.52 -18.78 8.39
N LEU A 203 1.86 -17.56 7.98
CA LEU A 203 1.06 -16.37 8.25
C LEU A 203 -0.35 -16.49 7.66
N VAL A 204 -0.46 -16.87 6.39
CA VAL A 204 -1.77 -17.02 5.74
C VAL A 204 -2.59 -18.11 6.41
N GLU A 205 -1.96 -19.24 6.74
CA GLU A 205 -2.60 -20.35 7.47
C GLU A 205 -3.07 -19.91 8.86
N TYR A 206 -2.23 -19.16 9.59
CA TYR A 206 -2.57 -18.63 10.91
C TYR A 206 -3.75 -17.68 10.84
N LEU A 207 -3.71 -16.66 9.96
CA LEU A 207 -4.75 -15.65 9.85
C LEU A 207 -6.09 -16.25 9.43
N THR A 208 -6.10 -17.09 8.40
CA THR A 208 -7.34 -17.68 7.86
C THR A 208 -8.04 -18.63 8.84
N ALA A 209 -7.32 -19.13 9.86
CA ALA A 209 -7.89 -19.94 10.93
C ALA A 209 -8.60 -19.13 12.02
N GLN A 210 -8.28 -17.84 12.18
CA GLN A 210 -8.77 -17.00 13.27
C GLN A 210 -10.25 -16.65 13.14
N GLN A 211 -10.91 -16.37 14.28
CA GLN A 211 -12.33 -16.01 14.29
C GLN A 211 -12.57 -14.63 13.66
N GLU A 212 -11.69 -13.66 13.90
CA GLU A 212 -11.80 -12.32 13.31
C GLU A 212 -11.67 -12.40 11.79
N TRP A 213 -10.79 -13.26 11.27
CA TRP A 213 -10.71 -13.50 9.83
C TRP A 213 -11.98 -14.15 9.29
N LYS A 214 -12.55 -15.13 9.98
CA LYS A 214 -13.82 -15.75 9.58
C LYS A 214 -14.98 -14.74 9.59
N ARG A 215 -14.94 -13.75 10.48
CA ARG A 215 -15.93 -12.68 10.61
C ARG A 215 -15.86 -11.68 9.45
N SER A 216 -14.68 -11.16 9.12
CA SER A 216 -14.52 -10.05 8.16
C SER A 216 -14.01 -10.49 6.78
N GLY A 217 -13.48 -11.71 6.68
CA GLY A 217 -12.75 -12.19 5.52
C GLY A 217 -11.49 -11.38 5.21
N GLY A 218 -10.88 -10.75 6.22
CA GLY A 218 -9.64 -9.98 6.09
C GLY A 218 -9.82 -8.47 5.91
N LEU A 219 -11.06 -7.96 5.82
CA LEU A 219 -11.33 -6.55 5.49
C LEU A 219 -10.94 -5.56 6.60
N ASP A 220 -11.05 -5.99 7.86
CA ASP A 220 -10.68 -5.19 9.04
C ASP A 220 -9.21 -5.43 9.44
N HIS A 221 -8.44 -6.22 8.68
CA HIS A 221 -7.04 -6.54 8.98
C HIS A 221 -6.08 -5.53 8.36
N ILE A 222 -5.16 -5.01 9.18
CA ILE A 222 -4.03 -4.21 8.76
C ILE A 222 -2.77 -5.08 8.74
N VAL A 223 -2.15 -5.20 7.56
CA VAL A 223 -1.00 -6.07 7.32
C VAL A 223 0.22 -5.25 6.89
N MET A 224 1.34 -5.45 7.57
CA MET A 224 2.62 -4.82 7.23
C MET A 224 3.25 -5.45 5.99
N ALA A 225 3.45 -4.67 4.93
CA ALA A 225 4.15 -5.08 3.71
C ALA A 225 5.04 -3.95 3.14
N HIS A 226 5.66 -3.18 4.05
CA HIS A 226 6.33 -1.92 3.72
C HIS A 226 7.56 -2.12 2.82
N HIS A 227 8.40 -3.14 3.05
CA HIS A 227 9.44 -3.48 2.08
C HIS A 227 8.81 -3.99 0.77
N PRO A 228 9.10 -3.42 -0.42
CA PRO A 228 8.40 -3.78 -1.67
C PRO A 228 8.54 -5.25 -2.14
N ASN A 229 9.55 -5.96 -1.63
CA ASN A 229 9.75 -7.40 -1.85
C ASN A 229 9.33 -8.28 -0.66
N SER A 230 8.87 -7.69 0.44
CA SER A 230 8.21 -8.47 1.50
C SER A 230 6.90 -9.05 0.96
N MET A 231 6.40 -10.10 1.60
CA MET A 231 5.04 -10.61 1.37
C MET A 231 4.72 -11.09 -0.06
N LEU A 232 5.71 -11.28 -0.96
CA LEU A 232 5.46 -11.67 -2.35
C LEU A 232 4.59 -12.93 -2.51
N GLY A 233 4.72 -13.91 -1.62
CA GLY A 233 3.95 -15.16 -1.63
C GLY A 233 2.62 -15.13 -0.85
N ALA A 234 2.38 -14.07 -0.07
CA ALA A 234 1.21 -13.90 0.78
C ALA A 234 0.27 -12.77 0.32
N ARG A 235 0.79 -11.69 -0.27
CA ARG A 235 0.02 -10.47 -0.61
C ARG A 235 -1.20 -10.73 -1.49
N THR A 236 -1.10 -11.63 -2.47
CA THR A 236 -2.25 -11.99 -3.33
C THR A 236 -3.32 -12.78 -2.57
N LYS A 237 -2.93 -13.54 -1.53
CA LYS A 237 -3.88 -14.29 -0.70
C LYS A 237 -4.55 -13.41 0.34
N LEU A 238 -3.83 -12.38 0.79
CA LEU A 238 -4.29 -11.39 1.79
C LEU A 238 -4.78 -10.09 1.14
N TRP A 239 -5.16 -10.12 -0.15
CA TRP A 239 -5.43 -8.91 -0.94
C TRP A 239 -6.57 -8.03 -0.39
N ARG A 240 -7.48 -8.62 0.39
CA ARG A 240 -8.60 -7.92 1.02
C ARG A 240 -8.18 -7.07 2.23
N CYS A 241 -7.03 -7.37 2.83
CA CYS A 241 -6.50 -6.61 3.96
C CYS A 241 -6.02 -5.24 3.54
N THR A 242 -6.04 -4.29 4.47
CA THR A 242 -5.38 -3.00 4.32
C THR A 242 -3.87 -3.19 4.50
N PHE A 243 -3.09 -2.91 3.47
CA PHE A 243 -1.64 -2.98 3.55
C PHE A 243 -1.03 -1.63 3.94
N ILE A 244 0.00 -1.68 4.76
CA ILE A 244 0.94 -0.56 4.92
C ILE A 244 2.14 -0.80 4.00
N LEU A 245 2.32 0.09 3.03
CA LEU A 245 3.24 -0.04 1.89
C LEU A 245 4.19 1.15 1.81
N ALA A 246 5.33 0.98 1.13
CA ALA A 246 6.20 2.12 0.81
C ALA A 246 5.79 2.85 -0.49
N ASP A 247 5.20 2.11 -1.44
CA ASP A 247 4.68 2.62 -2.71
C ASP A 247 3.76 1.58 -3.37
N PHE A 248 3.01 1.99 -4.40
CA PHE A 248 2.11 1.11 -5.16
C PHE A 248 2.75 0.43 -6.36
N GLY A 249 3.95 0.80 -6.77
CA GLY A 249 4.44 0.47 -8.11
C GLY A 249 4.91 -0.98 -8.30
N ARG A 250 4.82 -1.87 -7.30
CA ARG A 250 5.15 -3.31 -7.42
C ARG A 250 3.93 -4.23 -7.29
N TYR A 251 2.74 -3.66 -7.21
CA TYR A 251 1.51 -4.37 -6.92
C TYR A 251 0.56 -4.27 -8.10
N VAL A 252 -0.20 -5.34 -8.31
CA VAL A 252 -1.33 -5.29 -9.24
C VAL A 252 -2.46 -4.50 -8.55
N PRO A 253 -3.22 -3.65 -9.28
CA PRO A 253 -4.20 -2.74 -8.65
C PRO A 253 -5.26 -3.42 -7.77
N HIS A 254 -5.64 -4.66 -8.09
CA HIS A 254 -6.59 -5.40 -7.27
C HIS A 254 -6.00 -5.94 -5.95
N VAL A 255 -4.66 -6.00 -5.81
CA VAL A 255 -3.99 -6.40 -4.57
C VAL A 255 -3.67 -5.19 -3.71
N ALA A 256 -3.16 -4.12 -4.31
CA ALA A 256 -2.94 -2.87 -3.61
C ALA A 256 -3.32 -1.65 -4.44
N ASN A 257 -4.02 -0.70 -3.81
CA ASN A 257 -4.50 0.53 -4.43
C ASN A 257 -4.73 1.65 -3.40
N VAL A 258 -4.89 2.87 -3.92
CA VAL A 258 -5.05 4.10 -3.13
C VAL A 258 -6.37 4.17 -2.36
N GLU A 259 -7.38 3.39 -2.73
CA GLU A 259 -8.70 3.40 -2.07
C GLU A 259 -8.70 2.59 -0.77
N LYS A 260 -7.76 1.65 -0.64
CA LYS A 260 -7.70 0.70 0.48
C LYS A 260 -6.43 0.83 1.30
N ASP A 261 -5.27 1.00 0.67
CA ASP A 261 -3.98 0.81 1.32
C ASP A 261 -3.30 2.12 1.71
N ILE A 262 -2.45 2.04 2.73
CA ILE A 262 -1.79 3.18 3.34
C ILE A 262 -0.32 3.20 2.90
N ILE A 263 0.15 4.37 2.47
CA ILE A 263 1.57 4.59 2.22
C ILE A 263 2.23 5.13 3.48
N ALA A 264 3.15 4.34 4.05
CA ALA A 264 4.13 4.85 4.99
C ALA A 264 5.40 5.22 4.19
N PRO A 265 5.86 6.48 4.23
CA PRO A 265 7.07 6.87 3.52
C PRO A 265 8.34 6.28 4.15
N TYR A 266 9.35 6.08 3.31
CA TYR A 266 10.68 5.67 3.78
C TYR A 266 11.25 6.67 4.80
N LYS A 267 11.92 6.15 5.84
CA LYS A 267 12.58 6.98 6.86
C LYS A 267 13.48 8.09 6.29
N HIS A 268 14.23 7.81 5.22
CA HIS A 268 15.14 8.79 4.61
C HIS A 268 14.43 9.86 3.74
N MET A 269 13.16 9.66 3.43
CA MET A 269 12.34 10.60 2.64
C MET A 269 11.70 11.67 3.53
N ILE A 270 11.53 11.39 4.82
CA ILE A 270 11.06 12.38 5.80
C ILE A 270 12.26 12.88 6.59
N ARG A 271 12.46 14.20 6.60
CA ARG A 271 13.43 14.83 7.51
C ARG A 271 12.78 14.96 8.88
N THR A 272 13.48 14.54 9.93
CA THR A 272 13.12 14.93 11.30
C THR A 272 13.33 16.42 11.44
N PHE A 273 12.30 17.16 11.83
CA PHE A 273 12.46 18.57 12.18
C PHE A 273 13.03 18.61 13.60
N VAL A 274 14.33 18.94 13.70
CA VAL A 274 15.10 18.86 14.97
C VAL A 274 14.68 19.95 15.96
N ASN A 275 14.16 21.07 15.45
CA ASN A 275 13.67 22.20 16.25
C ASN A 275 12.16 22.37 16.07
N ASP A 276 11.43 21.27 16.25
CA ASP A 276 9.98 21.27 16.13
C ASP A 276 9.36 21.06 17.51
N SER A 277 8.93 22.16 18.12
CA SER A 277 8.15 22.16 19.36
C SER A 277 6.66 21.99 19.13
N SER A 278 6.22 21.88 17.86
CA SER A 278 4.79 21.81 17.52
C SER A 278 4.24 20.39 17.71
N GLY A 279 3.16 20.28 18.47
CA GLY A 279 2.40 19.06 18.70
C GLY A 279 1.62 18.61 17.47
N PHE A 280 0.79 17.57 17.62
CA PHE A 280 -0.09 17.12 16.54
C PHE A 280 -1.16 18.17 16.20
N ASP A 281 -1.73 18.82 17.22
CA ASP A 281 -2.81 19.80 17.07
C ASP A 281 -2.32 21.13 16.47
N ASP A 282 -1.03 21.43 16.58
CA ASP A 282 -0.39 22.60 15.96
C ASP A 282 -0.19 22.46 14.44
N ARG A 283 -0.54 21.31 13.86
CA ARG A 283 -0.36 20.99 12.43
C ARG A 283 -1.72 21.00 11.73
N PRO A 284 -2.25 22.18 11.37
CA PRO A 284 -3.58 22.30 10.76
C PRO A 284 -3.62 21.75 9.32
N THR A 285 -2.46 21.49 8.71
CA THR A 285 -2.34 21.09 7.31
C THR A 285 -1.69 19.72 7.20
N LEU A 286 -2.48 18.71 6.80
CA LEU A 286 -1.97 17.41 6.39
C LEU A 286 -1.45 17.48 4.96
N LEU A 287 -0.12 17.52 4.80
CA LEU A 287 0.53 17.41 3.49
C LEU A 287 0.54 15.95 3.02
N TYR A 288 -0.42 15.58 2.17
CA TYR A 288 -0.42 14.32 1.45
C TYR A 288 0.43 14.44 0.18
N PHE A 289 1.54 13.71 0.12
CA PHE A 289 2.33 13.60 -1.10
C PHE A 289 1.84 12.40 -1.90
N GLN A 290 1.15 12.66 -3.00
CA GLN A 290 1.02 11.66 -4.06
C GLN A 290 2.44 11.45 -4.62
N GLY A 291 3.12 10.40 -4.14
CA GLY A 291 4.45 10.03 -4.63
C GLY A 291 4.47 9.98 -6.16
N ALA A 292 5.62 10.21 -6.78
CA ALA A 292 5.73 10.26 -8.24
C ALA A 292 5.08 9.00 -8.88
N ILE A 293 3.98 9.20 -9.61
CA ILE A 293 3.22 8.15 -10.33
C ILE A 293 4.12 7.45 -11.37
N TYR A 294 5.20 8.13 -11.79
CA TYR A 294 6.21 7.60 -12.70
C TYR A 294 7.45 7.12 -11.94
N ARG A 295 7.60 5.80 -11.81
CA ARG A 295 8.93 5.21 -11.58
C ARG A 295 9.82 5.52 -12.78
N LYS A 296 11.13 5.68 -12.55
CA LYS A 296 12.12 5.48 -13.61
C LYS A 296 12.05 4.01 -14.00
N ASP A 297 11.20 3.66 -14.97
CA ASP A 297 10.87 2.29 -15.32
C ASP A 297 12.11 1.51 -15.80
N THR A 298 12.57 0.57 -14.98
CA THR A 298 13.29 -0.60 -15.47
C THR A 298 12.26 -1.72 -15.67
N ALA A 299 11.99 -2.02 -16.95
CA ALA A 299 11.19 -3.13 -17.49
C ALA A 299 9.66 -2.97 -17.47
N ALA A 300 9.13 -2.31 -18.50
CA ALA A 300 7.76 -2.54 -18.96
C ALA A 300 7.70 -3.89 -19.72
N VAL A 301 6.81 -4.78 -19.26
CA VAL A 301 6.45 -6.02 -19.94
C VAL A 301 5.49 -5.67 -21.09
N LEU A 302 5.84 -6.18 -22.28
CA LEU A 302 5.08 -6.09 -23.51
C LEU A 302 3.67 -6.65 -23.35
N SER A 303 2.66 -5.85 -23.74
CA SER A 303 1.46 -6.39 -24.35
C SER A 303 1.05 -5.51 -25.53
N SER A 304 0.86 -6.15 -26.67
CA SER A 304 0.23 -5.65 -27.90
C SER A 304 -0.72 -6.76 -28.38
N PRO A 305 -1.61 -6.53 -29.38
CA PRO A 305 -2.03 -5.27 -30.00
C PRO A 305 -3.58 -5.13 -30.05
N LEU A 306 -4.10 -3.95 -30.41
CA LEU A 306 -5.21 -3.81 -31.38
C LEU A 306 -5.33 -2.35 -31.86
N ARG A 307 -5.59 -2.20 -33.17
CA ARG A 307 -5.78 -0.99 -34.00
C ARG A 307 -7.12 -0.29 -33.61
N ASN A 308 -7.49 0.95 -33.95
CA ASN A 308 -7.19 1.90 -35.03
C ASN A 308 -7.68 3.30 -34.54
N GLY A 309 -7.02 4.40 -34.94
CA GLY A 309 -7.51 5.78 -34.73
C GLY A 309 -6.37 6.80 -34.70
N SER A 310 -6.45 7.84 -35.54
CA SER A 310 -5.42 8.83 -35.84
C SER A 310 -5.14 9.84 -34.71
N SER A 311 -3.84 10.16 -34.50
CA SER A 311 -3.21 11.01 -33.44
C SER A 311 -3.28 10.38 -32.04
N PRO A 312 -2.19 10.15 -31.25
CA PRO A 312 -0.81 10.68 -31.20
C PRO A 312 0.23 9.54 -31.34
N SER A 313 0.19 8.82 -32.46
CA SER A 313 0.82 7.50 -32.62
C SER A 313 2.16 7.48 -33.40
N GLN A 314 2.68 8.61 -33.86
CA GLN A 314 4.03 8.67 -34.45
C GLN A 314 5.16 8.62 -33.39
N PHE A 315 4.80 8.93 -32.15
CA PHE A 315 5.72 9.15 -31.04
C PHE A 315 6.45 7.92 -30.47
N PRO A 316 5.90 6.69 -30.53
CA PRO A 316 6.62 5.48 -30.15
C PRO A 316 7.49 4.91 -31.30
N LEU A 317 7.22 5.27 -32.56
CA LEU A 317 7.86 4.66 -33.73
C LEU A 317 9.31 5.16 -33.92
N GLU A 318 9.61 6.43 -33.68
CA GLU A 318 10.92 7.01 -34.01
C GLU A 318 12.08 6.37 -33.22
N CYS A 319 11.94 6.25 -31.88
CA CYS A 319 12.94 5.53 -31.08
C CYS A 319 12.99 4.04 -31.43
N SER A 320 11.85 3.44 -31.81
CA SER A 320 11.82 2.04 -32.23
C SER A 320 12.56 1.84 -33.55
N VAL A 321 12.49 2.80 -34.47
CA VAL A 321 13.25 2.79 -35.72
C VAL A 321 14.73 2.98 -35.40
N GLU A 322 15.10 4.01 -34.64
CA GLU A 322 16.49 4.27 -34.21
C GLU A 322 17.15 3.05 -33.56
N CYS A 323 16.43 2.38 -32.66
CA CYS A 323 16.95 1.25 -31.92
C CYS A 323 16.80 -0.12 -32.62
N SER A 324 16.13 -0.19 -33.77
CA SER A 324 15.79 -1.47 -34.41
C SER A 324 17.00 -2.33 -34.82
N LYS A 325 18.17 -1.70 -35.09
CA LYS A 325 19.40 -2.38 -35.53
C LYS A 325 20.48 -2.49 -34.44
N THR A 326 20.19 -2.06 -33.21
CA THR A 326 21.18 -2.16 -32.12
C THR A 326 21.17 -3.54 -31.45
N ARG A 327 22.36 -4.03 -31.08
CA ARG A 327 22.51 -5.22 -30.22
C ARG A 327 22.06 -4.96 -28.78
N TYR A 328 21.94 -3.69 -28.38
CA TYR A 328 21.50 -3.26 -27.05
C TYR A 328 20.12 -2.60 -27.09
N HIS A 329 19.14 -3.31 -27.66
CA HIS A 329 17.79 -2.77 -27.90
C HIS A 329 17.13 -2.19 -26.64
N LYS A 330 17.18 -2.90 -25.50
CA LYS A 330 16.57 -2.44 -24.24
C LYS A 330 17.21 -1.14 -23.70
N PRO A 331 18.55 -1.05 -23.54
CA PRO A 331 19.20 0.21 -23.19
C PRO A 331 18.95 1.34 -24.19
N CYS A 332 19.00 1.06 -25.49
CA CYS A 332 18.76 2.05 -26.53
C CYS A 332 17.37 2.66 -26.41
N MET A 333 16.33 1.83 -26.29
CA MET A 333 14.94 2.31 -26.13
C MET A 333 14.77 3.16 -24.87
N PHE A 334 15.37 2.75 -23.75
CA PHE A 334 15.29 3.50 -22.49
C PHE A 334 15.93 4.89 -22.61
N PHE A 335 17.16 4.99 -23.12
CA PHE A 335 17.85 6.26 -23.25
C PHE A 335 17.28 7.11 -24.39
N GLY A 336 16.88 6.51 -25.51
CA GLY A 336 16.24 7.18 -26.64
C GLY A 336 14.93 7.84 -26.23
N GLN A 337 14.04 7.13 -25.51
CA GLN A 337 12.81 7.72 -24.98
C GLN A 337 13.07 8.81 -23.94
N THR A 338 14.10 8.64 -23.11
CA THR A 338 14.52 9.67 -22.14
C THR A 338 14.99 10.95 -22.85
N CYS A 339 15.83 10.80 -23.87
CA CYS A 339 16.34 11.88 -24.72
C CYS A 339 15.23 12.57 -25.51
N ARG A 340 14.35 11.79 -26.12
CA ARG A 340 13.16 12.27 -26.80
C ARG A 340 12.26 13.10 -25.89
N ARG A 341 11.95 12.63 -24.68
CA ARG A 341 11.09 13.38 -23.75
C ARG A 341 11.69 14.71 -23.32
N LYS A 342 13.01 14.78 -23.19
CA LYS A 342 13.69 16.01 -22.78
C LYS A 342 13.92 16.97 -23.95
N CYS A 343 14.29 16.45 -25.11
CA CYS A 343 14.72 17.24 -26.26
C CYS A 343 13.64 17.36 -27.34
N LEU A 344 12.50 16.68 -27.17
CA LEU A 344 11.36 16.66 -28.08
C LEU A 344 11.71 16.28 -29.53
N CYS A 345 12.80 15.54 -29.73
CA CYS A 345 13.30 15.10 -31.03
C CYS A 345 13.98 13.73 -30.96
N VAL A 346 14.05 13.05 -32.10
CA VAL A 346 14.82 11.82 -32.34
C VAL A 346 15.49 11.94 -33.71
N PRO A 347 16.81 11.75 -33.84
CA PRO A 347 17.47 11.74 -35.13
C PRO A 347 16.92 10.63 -36.03
N SER A 348 16.76 10.93 -37.32
CA SER A 348 16.33 9.93 -38.30
C SER A 348 17.43 8.89 -38.59
N GLY A 349 17.02 7.65 -38.84
CA GLY A 349 17.93 6.53 -39.11
C GLY A 349 18.28 5.72 -37.86
N PHE A 350 19.24 4.81 -37.98
CA PHE A 350 19.63 3.85 -36.91
C PHE A 350 20.87 4.29 -36.11
N TYR A 351 21.64 5.24 -36.66
CA TYR A 351 22.87 5.76 -36.09
C TYR A 351 23.25 7.08 -36.81
N GLY A 352 23.80 8.06 -36.10
CA GLY A 352 24.24 9.33 -36.67
C GLY A 352 23.20 10.44 -36.60
N ASN A 353 23.33 11.49 -37.44
CA ASN A 353 22.40 12.63 -37.57
C ASN A 353 22.11 13.46 -36.31
N LYS A 354 22.79 13.17 -35.19
CA LYS A 354 22.65 13.92 -33.93
C LYS A 354 23.01 15.41 -34.08
N GLN A 355 23.91 15.74 -35.01
CA GLN A 355 24.36 17.11 -35.24
C GLN A 355 23.22 18.07 -35.65
N LEU A 356 22.13 17.52 -36.19
CA LEU A 356 20.93 18.27 -36.56
C LEU A 356 20.09 18.68 -35.33
N TYR A 357 20.33 18.07 -34.17
CA TYR A 357 19.53 18.23 -32.95
C TYR A 357 20.42 18.53 -31.75
N SER A 358 20.71 19.82 -31.52
CA SER A 358 21.65 20.30 -30.50
C SER A 358 21.40 19.72 -29.09
N CYS A 359 20.15 19.67 -28.63
CA CYS A 359 19.82 19.09 -27.31
C CYS A 359 20.15 17.59 -27.24
N TYR A 360 19.76 16.82 -28.26
CA TYR A 360 19.97 15.36 -28.31
C TYR A 360 21.47 15.03 -28.39
N ASN A 361 22.23 15.80 -29.16
CA ASN A 361 23.65 15.62 -29.36
C ASN A 361 24.50 15.94 -28.11
N ASN A 362 24.15 17.06 -27.46
CA ASN A 362 24.97 17.63 -26.39
C ASN A 362 24.61 17.09 -25.01
N TRP A 363 23.55 16.28 -24.86
CA TRP A 363 23.19 15.75 -23.56
C TRP A 363 24.18 14.68 -23.08
N LYS A 364 24.87 14.96 -21.97
CA LYS A 364 25.88 14.07 -21.38
C LYS A 364 25.42 13.42 -20.07
N ILE A 365 26.04 12.29 -19.73
CA ILE A 365 25.97 11.69 -18.38
C ILE A 365 26.95 12.40 -17.43
N LYS A 366 26.84 12.16 -16.11
CA LYS A 366 27.71 12.78 -15.10
C LYS A 366 29.22 12.55 -15.33
N ARG A 367 29.59 11.48 -16.05
CA ARG A 367 30.98 11.13 -16.41
C ARG A 367 31.44 11.72 -17.75
N GLY A 368 30.68 12.63 -18.36
CA GLY A 368 31.05 13.35 -19.59
C GLY A 368 30.74 12.63 -20.92
N GLY A 369 30.39 11.35 -20.90
CA GLY A 369 29.99 10.60 -22.10
C GLY A 369 28.61 11.00 -22.67
N PRO A 370 28.31 10.69 -23.94
CA PRO A 370 27.00 10.93 -24.53
C PRO A 370 25.91 10.15 -23.80
N LYS A 371 24.78 10.80 -23.52
CA LYS A 371 23.63 10.18 -22.83
C LYS A 371 22.61 9.59 -23.80
N CYS A 372 22.47 10.19 -24.98
CA CYS A 372 21.51 9.76 -25.99
C CYS A 372 22.16 8.74 -26.94
N PRO A 373 21.43 7.64 -27.25
CA PRO A 373 21.93 6.53 -28.07
C PRO A 373 22.42 7.02 -29.42
#